data_AF-G2H2L1-F1
#
_entry.id   AF-G2H2L1-F1
#
_cell.length_a   1.000
_cell.length_b   1.000
_cell.length_c   1.000
_cell.angle_alpha   90.00
_cell.angle_beta   90.00
_cell.angle_gamma   90.00
#
_symmetry.space_group_name_H-M   'P 1'
#
loop_
_entity.id
_entity.type
_entity.pdbx_description
1 polymer ?
#
loop_
_entity_poly.entity_id
_entity_poly.type
_entity_poly.pdbx_seq_one_letter_code
_entity_poly.pdbx_strand_id
1 'polypeptide(L)'
;MLLIVSAYIPARIRDPFWASLGRLVGKFAKGARRRARINLCYCMPQLDEKKREKLIDDMFAAAAQPMVMLAELYLRGTKSLCSRVHWHGREIWDDVQKQGRNIILLVPHGWVIDIPFMLLAAEGKPVAGMFHHQRNPLIDYLWNRTRLRFGGRIHSREGGIKPFISSVRQGFWGGVFT
;
A
#
# COMPACT_ATOMS: atom_id res chain seq x y z
N MET A 1 5.52 12.74 -15.24
CA MET A 1 4.82 14.04 -15.23
C MET A 1 3.37 13.94 -14.78
N LEU A 2 2.53 13.05 -15.35
CA LEU A 2 1.09 12.95 -15.00
C LEU A 2 0.80 12.66 -13.50
N LEU A 3 1.53 11.74 -12.87
CA LEU A 3 1.39 11.45 -11.43
C LEU A 3 1.77 12.64 -10.55
N ILE A 4 2.81 13.39 -10.95
CA ILE A 4 3.29 14.56 -10.22
C ILE A 4 2.22 15.66 -10.25
N VAL A 5 1.70 15.99 -11.43
CA VAL A 5 0.62 16.99 -11.55
C VAL A 5 -0.60 16.57 -10.74
N SER A 6 -0.98 15.29 -10.83
CA SER A 6 -2.13 14.75 -10.09
C SER A 6 -1.96 14.85 -8.58
N ALA A 7 -0.73 14.75 -8.05
CA ALA A 7 -0.45 14.88 -6.63
C ALA A 7 -0.85 16.25 -6.04
N TYR A 8 -0.83 17.30 -6.86
CA TYR A 8 -1.20 18.67 -6.46
C TYR A 8 -2.69 19.00 -6.66
N ILE A 9 -3.43 18.19 -7.41
CA ILE A 9 -4.88 18.35 -7.58
C ILE A 9 -5.59 17.77 -6.35
N PRO A 10 -6.62 18.44 -5.79
CA PRO A 10 -7.42 17.89 -4.69
C PRO A 10 -8.00 16.51 -5.01
N ALA A 11 -7.92 15.58 -4.05
CA ALA A 11 -8.42 14.21 -4.17
C ALA A 11 -9.88 14.14 -4.66
N ARG A 12 -10.74 15.04 -4.13
CA ARG A 12 -12.17 15.14 -4.52
C ARG A 12 -12.38 15.38 -6.01
N ILE A 13 -11.42 16.00 -6.70
CA ILE A 13 -11.50 16.32 -8.13
C ILE A 13 -10.82 15.23 -8.96
N ARG A 14 -9.61 14.82 -8.57
CA ARG A 14 -8.82 13.87 -9.39
C ARG A 14 -9.29 12.41 -9.24
N ASP A 15 -9.74 12.00 -8.06
CA ASP A 15 -10.01 10.58 -7.79
C ASP A 15 -11.21 10.05 -8.57
N PRO A 16 -12.30 10.81 -8.81
CA PRO A 16 -13.37 10.41 -9.74
C PRO A 16 -12.90 10.24 -11.20
N PHE A 17 -11.97 11.08 -11.65
CA PHE A 17 -11.35 10.93 -12.98
C PHE A 17 -10.57 9.62 -13.06
N TRP A 18 -9.71 9.35 -12.07
CA TRP A 18 -8.94 8.12 -12.00
C TRP A 18 -9.82 6.88 -11.88
N ALA A 19 -10.93 6.96 -11.14
CA ALA A 19 -11.92 5.90 -11.05
C ALA A 19 -12.56 5.58 -12.41
N SER A 20 -12.97 6.62 -13.13
CA SER A 20 -13.61 6.47 -14.44
C SER A 20 -12.64 5.88 -15.47
N LEU A 21 -11.41 6.38 -15.50
CA LEU A 21 -10.35 5.85 -16.34
C LEU A 21 -10.01 4.40 -15.98
N GLY A 22 -9.92 4.08 -14.69
CA GLY A 22 -9.67 2.73 -14.20
C GLY A 22 -10.74 1.75 -14.66
N ARG A 23 -12.03 2.09 -14.52
CA ARG A 23 -13.14 1.28 -15.04
C ARG A 23 -13.04 1.07 -16.55
N LEU A 24 -12.74 2.13 -17.30
CA LEU A 24 -12.61 2.04 -18.76
C LEU A 24 -11.49 1.09 -19.17
N VAL A 25 -10.29 1.27 -18.61
CA VAL A 25 -9.13 0.41 -18.88
C VAL A 25 -9.39 -1.03 -18.42
N GLY A 26 -10.08 -1.21 -17.29
CA GLY A 26 -10.46 -2.50 -16.73
C GLY A 26 -11.37 -3.34 -17.63
N LYS A 27 -12.10 -2.72 -18.57
CA LYS A 27 -12.89 -3.44 -19.60
C LYS A 27 -11.98 -4.15 -20.60
N PHE A 28 -10.82 -3.58 -20.89
CA PHE A 28 -9.86 -4.13 -21.86
C PHE A 28 -8.82 -5.06 -21.22
N ALA A 29 -8.67 -5.05 -19.89
CA ALA A 29 -7.74 -5.86 -19.13
C ALA A 29 -8.17 -7.34 -18.99
N LYS A 30 -8.46 -8.02 -20.11
CA LYS A 30 -9.07 -9.37 -20.17
C LYS A 30 -8.42 -10.39 -19.22
N GLY A 31 -7.09 -10.44 -19.17
CA GLY A 31 -6.36 -11.40 -18.32
C GLY A 31 -6.51 -11.12 -16.82
N ALA A 32 -6.36 -9.88 -16.40
CA ALA A 32 -6.56 -9.48 -15.00
C ALA A 32 -8.01 -9.68 -14.57
N ARG A 33 -8.96 -9.32 -15.44
CA ARG A 33 -10.40 -9.49 -15.18
C ARG A 33 -10.76 -10.97 -15.00
N ARG A 34 -10.24 -11.86 -15.86
CA ARG A 34 -10.46 -13.31 -15.74
C ARG A 34 -9.95 -13.85 -14.39
N ARG A 35 -8.75 -13.44 -13.95
CA ARG A 35 -8.21 -13.86 -12.64
C ARG A 35 -9.08 -13.37 -11.49
N ALA A 36 -9.52 -12.11 -11.54
CA ALA A 36 -10.40 -11.54 -10.52
C ALA A 36 -11.74 -12.30 -10.43
N ARG A 37 -12.35 -12.65 -11.58
CA ARG A 37 -13.56 -13.48 -11.62
C ARG A 37 -13.36 -14.83 -10.94
N ILE A 38 -12.31 -15.55 -11.33
CA ILE A 38 -12.00 -16.88 -10.78
C ILE A 38 -11.81 -16.79 -9.27
N ASN A 39 -11.01 -15.82 -8.80
CA ASN A 39 -10.78 -15.62 -7.37
C ASN A 39 -12.08 -15.32 -6.63
N LEU A 40 -12.94 -14.44 -7.15
CA LEU A 40 -14.22 -14.12 -6.53
C LEU A 40 -15.21 -15.28 -6.57
N CYS A 41 -15.16 -16.16 -7.58
CA CYS A 41 -15.97 -17.38 -7.59
C CYS A 41 -15.60 -18.31 -6.43
N TYR A 42 -14.31 -18.45 -6.10
CA TYR A 42 -13.85 -19.29 -5.01
C TYR A 42 -14.00 -18.62 -3.63
N CYS A 43 -13.65 -17.34 -3.52
CA CYS A 43 -13.63 -16.63 -2.23
C CYS A 43 -14.99 -16.04 -1.84
N MET A 44 -15.88 -15.80 -2.80
CA MET A 44 -17.20 -15.20 -2.58
C MET A 44 -18.30 -15.94 -3.36
N PRO A 45 -18.47 -17.27 -3.12
CA PRO A 45 -19.45 -18.09 -3.83
C PRO A 45 -20.89 -17.61 -3.66
N GLN A 46 -21.19 -16.92 -2.55
CA GLN A 46 -22.50 -16.35 -2.22
C GLN A 46 -22.91 -15.13 -3.06
N LEU A 47 -21.97 -14.50 -3.77
CA LEU A 47 -22.28 -13.36 -4.63
C LEU A 47 -22.71 -13.83 -6.02
N ASP A 48 -23.79 -13.27 -6.56
CA ASP A 48 -24.16 -13.46 -7.97
C ASP A 48 -23.12 -12.83 -8.93
N GLU A 49 -23.18 -13.23 -10.19
CA GLU A 49 -22.23 -12.78 -11.22
C GLU A 49 -22.21 -11.25 -11.36
N LYS A 50 -23.38 -10.59 -11.29
CA LYS A 50 -23.50 -9.14 -11.43
C LYS A 50 -22.78 -8.41 -10.30
N LYS A 51 -22.91 -8.89 -9.06
CA LYS A 51 -22.21 -8.36 -7.88
C LYS A 51 -20.70 -8.58 -7.98
N ARG A 52 -20.25 -9.75 -8.46
CA ARG A 52 -18.83 -10.01 -8.70
C ARG A 52 -18.25 -9.08 -9.77
N GLU A 53 -18.94 -8.89 -10.89
CA GLU A 53 -18.50 -7.96 -11.94
C GLU A 53 -18.43 -6.52 -11.44
N LYS A 54 -19.41 -6.07 -10.65
CA LYS A 54 -19.38 -4.75 -10.02
C LYS A 54 -18.17 -4.60 -9.09
N LEU A 55 -17.87 -5.60 -8.28
CA LEU A 55 -16.71 -5.58 -7.39
C LEU A 55 -15.39 -5.49 -8.18
N ILE A 56 -15.31 -6.17 -9.33
CA ILE A 56 -14.15 -6.08 -10.22
C ILE A 56 -14.04 -4.69 -10.84
N ASP A 57 -15.14 -4.08 -11.26
CA ASP A 57 -15.15 -2.70 -11.76
C ASP A 57 -14.72 -1.70 -10.70
N ASP A 58 -15.17 -1.88 -9.46
CA ASP A 58 -14.79 -1.03 -8.33
C ASP A 58 -13.31 -1.24 -7.93
N MET A 59 -12.78 -2.47 -8.04
CA MET A 59 -11.34 -2.75 -7.89
C MET A 59 -10.51 -2.00 -8.94
N PHE A 60 -10.92 -2.03 -10.21
CA PHE A 60 -10.23 -1.29 -11.28
C PHE A 60 -10.36 0.23 -11.11
N ALA A 61 -11.51 0.71 -10.63
CA ALA A 61 -11.71 2.12 -10.30
C ALA A 61 -10.70 2.60 -9.24
N ALA A 62 -10.42 1.77 -8.23
CA ALA A 62 -9.49 2.13 -7.17
C ALA A 62 -8.01 2.06 -7.59
N ALA A 63 -7.64 1.29 -8.61
CA ALA A 63 -6.24 0.89 -8.86
C ALA A 63 -5.24 2.05 -8.97
N ALA A 64 -5.62 3.16 -9.61
CA ALA A 64 -4.72 4.31 -9.81
C ALA A 64 -4.67 5.26 -8.60
N GLN A 65 -5.71 5.31 -7.77
CA GLN A 65 -5.84 6.31 -6.70
C GLN A 65 -4.72 6.17 -5.64
N PRO A 66 -4.36 4.96 -5.15
CA PRO A 66 -3.26 4.77 -4.20
C PRO A 66 -1.90 5.16 -4.77
N MET A 67 -1.68 5.04 -6.08
CA MET A 67 -0.42 5.48 -6.70
C MET A 67 -0.30 7.00 -6.69
N VAL A 68 -1.41 7.70 -6.94
CA VAL A 68 -1.46 9.16 -6.83
C VAL A 68 -1.37 9.62 -5.37
N MET A 69 -1.96 8.86 -4.45
CA MET A 69 -1.86 9.08 -3.00
C MET A 69 -0.40 8.94 -2.51
N LEU A 70 0.34 7.96 -3.02
CA LEU A 70 1.77 7.82 -2.73
C LEU A 70 2.59 8.97 -3.31
N ALA A 71 2.29 9.39 -4.55
CA ALA A 71 2.94 10.54 -5.15
C ALA A 71 2.65 11.83 -4.38
N GLU A 72 1.43 12.02 -3.87
CA GLU A 72 1.06 13.12 -2.97
C GLU A 72 1.85 13.05 -1.66
N LEU A 73 1.86 11.89 -0.99
CA LEU A 73 2.60 11.70 0.26
C LEU A 73 4.08 12.00 0.09
N TYR A 74 4.67 11.52 -1.01
CA TYR A 74 6.05 11.83 -1.34
C TYR A 74 6.21 13.33 -1.61
N LEU A 75 5.50 13.93 -2.55
CA LEU A 75 5.79 15.31 -2.96
C LEU A 75 5.38 16.37 -1.94
N ARG A 76 4.25 16.19 -1.26
CA ARG A 76 3.59 17.20 -0.42
C ARG A 76 3.69 16.91 1.08
N GLY A 77 4.30 15.79 1.45
CA GLY A 77 4.41 15.35 2.83
C GLY A 77 3.09 14.83 3.38
N THR A 78 3.01 14.71 4.70
CA THR A 78 1.91 14.02 5.40
C THR A 78 0.67 14.90 5.58
N LYS A 79 0.83 16.22 5.67
CA LYS A 79 -0.24 17.16 6.06
C LYS A 79 -1.50 17.06 5.18
N SER A 80 -1.35 16.98 3.85
CA SER A 80 -2.51 16.91 2.94
C SER A 80 -3.19 15.53 2.94
N LEU A 81 -2.47 14.50 3.35
CA LEU A 81 -2.95 13.13 3.35
C LEU A 81 -3.60 12.75 4.69
N CYS A 82 -2.97 13.09 5.81
CA CYS A 82 -3.42 12.67 7.14
C CYS A 82 -4.85 13.13 7.48
N SER A 83 -5.31 14.26 6.96
CA SER A 83 -6.70 14.71 7.15
C SER A 83 -7.76 13.79 6.50
N ARG A 84 -7.33 12.87 5.63
CA ARG A 84 -8.17 11.89 4.93
C ARG A 84 -7.85 10.45 5.33
N VAL A 85 -6.97 10.25 6.31
CA VAL A 85 -6.58 8.93 6.79
C VAL A 85 -7.33 8.63 8.07
N HIS A 86 -8.00 7.49 8.08
CA HIS A 86 -8.66 6.95 9.25
C HIS A 86 -7.98 5.64 9.63
N TRP A 87 -7.45 5.60 10.84
CA TRP A 87 -6.87 4.39 11.40
C TRP A 87 -7.89 3.66 12.24
N HIS A 88 -7.94 2.33 12.11
CA HIS A 88 -8.79 1.46 12.91
C HIS A 88 -7.90 0.51 13.70
N GLY A 89 -8.24 0.23 14.97
CA GLY A 89 -7.49 -0.71 15.80
C GLY A 89 -6.15 -0.19 16.34
N ARG A 90 -5.97 1.13 16.47
CA ARG A 90 -4.71 1.71 16.99
C ARG A 90 -4.44 1.31 18.44
N GLU A 91 -5.50 1.18 19.22
CA GLU A 91 -5.48 0.76 20.62
C GLU A 91 -4.76 -0.59 20.81
N ILE A 92 -4.88 -1.50 19.84
CA ILE A 92 -4.22 -2.81 19.85
C ILE A 92 -2.70 -2.64 19.87
N TRP A 93 -2.19 -1.68 19.09
CA TRP A 93 -0.74 -1.45 19.02
C TRP A 93 -0.21 -0.83 20.30
N ASP A 94 -0.93 0.14 20.84
CA ASP A 94 -0.54 0.81 22.08
C ASP A 94 -0.46 -0.19 23.25
N ASP A 95 -1.40 -1.13 23.32
CA ASP A 95 -1.39 -2.18 24.35
C ASP A 95 -0.25 -3.17 24.17
N VAL A 96 0.05 -3.59 22.93
CA VAL A 96 1.21 -4.45 22.65
C VAL A 96 2.52 -3.73 22.97
N GLN A 97 2.62 -2.43 22.69
CA GLN A 97 3.78 -1.62 23.05
C GLN A 97 3.96 -1.50 24.56
N LYS A 98 2.89 -1.24 25.33
CA LYS A 98 2.93 -1.18 26.80
C LYS A 98 3.41 -2.49 27.42
N GLN A 99 3.13 -3.62 26.79
CA GLN A 99 3.60 -4.94 27.21
C GLN A 99 5.08 -5.21 26.86
N GLY A 100 5.77 -4.27 26.20
CA GLY A 100 7.16 -4.44 25.79
C GLY A 100 7.37 -5.51 24.72
N ARG A 101 6.31 -5.86 23.97
CA ARG A 101 6.36 -6.92 22.95
C ARG A 101 6.72 -6.34 21.58
N ASN A 102 7.49 -7.10 20.81
CA ASN A 102 7.77 -6.75 19.42
C ASN A 102 6.51 -6.90 18.56
N ILE A 103 6.35 -6.00 17.58
CA ILE A 103 5.19 -5.95 16.69
C ILE A 103 5.58 -6.44 15.30
N ILE A 104 4.84 -7.41 14.77
CA ILE A 104 4.88 -7.83 13.37
C ILE A 104 3.48 -7.62 12.79
N LEU A 105 3.38 -6.75 11.78
CA LEU A 105 2.19 -6.47 11.01
C LEU A 105 2.14 -7.42 9.81
N LEU A 106 1.16 -8.32 9.82
CA LEU A 106 0.83 -9.18 8.69
C LEU A 106 -0.12 -8.42 7.78
N VAL A 107 0.31 -8.19 6.53
CA VAL A 107 -0.45 -7.36 5.59
C VAL A 107 -0.79 -8.16 4.33
N PRO A 108 -2.05 -8.14 3.88
CA PRO A 108 -2.41 -8.74 2.60
C PRO A 108 -1.80 -7.94 1.45
N HIS A 109 -1.57 -8.61 0.33
CA HIS A 109 -1.16 -7.96 -0.92
C HIS A 109 -2.30 -7.06 -1.45
N GLY A 110 -2.27 -5.79 -1.05
CA GLY A 110 -3.22 -4.75 -1.45
C GLY A 110 -2.56 -3.63 -2.28
N TRP A 111 -3.36 -2.66 -2.69
CA TRP A 111 -2.85 -1.48 -3.37
C TRP A 111 -1.96 -0.64 -2.46
N VAL A 112 -0.73 -0.41 -2.90
CA VAL A 112 0.24 0.53 -2.30
C VAL A 112 0.29 0.47 -0.78
N ILE A 113 0.64 -0.71 -0.30
CA ILE A 113 0.88 -1.02 1.11
C ILE A 113 1.96 -0.15 1.77
N ASP A 114 2.80 0.52 0.97
CA ASP A 114 3.87 1.39 1.46
C ASP A 114 3.30 2.59 2.25
N ILE A 115 2.10 3.08 1.92
CA ILE A 115 1.52 4.28 2.54
C ILE A 115 1.35 4.13 4.06
N PRO A 116 0.67 3.10 4.60
CA PRO A 116 0.57 2.89 6.05
C PRO A 116 1.93 2.91 6.77
N PHE A 117 2.94 2.21 6.25
CA PHE A 117 4.27 2.17 6.86
C PHE A 117 5.00 3.52 6.79
N MET A 118 4.86 4.24 5.67
CA MET A 118 5.41 5.58 5.52
C MET A 118 4.75 6.59 6.47
N LEU A 119 3.44 6.47 6.71
CA LEU A 119 2.73 7.30 7.69
C LEU A 119 3.16 6.98 9.12
N LEU A 120 3.30 5.70 9.47
CA LEU A 120 3.84 5.29 10.78
C LEU A 120 5.27 5.82 10.99
N ALA A 121 6.12 5.72 9.97
CA ALA A 121 7.48 6.27 10.00
C ALA A 121 7.46 7.80 10.20
N ALA A 122 6.56 8.49 9.51
CA ALA A 122 6.38 9.93 9.67
C ALA A 122 5.84 10.35 11.06
N GLU A 123 5.10 9.47 11.73
CA GLU A 123 4.70 9.61 13.14
C GLU A 123 5.83 9.25 14.13
N GLY A 124 7.03 8.92 13.64
CA GLY A 124 8.19 8.58 14.45
C GLY A 124 8.24 7.12 14.91
N LYS A 125 7.35 6.24 14.42
CA LYS A 125 7.41 4.81 14.75
C LYS A 125 8.57 4.14 13.99
N PRO A 126 9.40 3.33 14.68
CA PRO A 126 10.50 2.63 14.02
C PRO A 126 9.93 1.46 13.19
N VAL A 127 9.86 1.59 11.86
CA VAL A 127 9.30 0.54 10.99
C VAL A 127 10.38 -0.17 10.19
N ALA A 128 10.24 -1.49 10.02
CA ALA A 128 11.10 -2.30 9.18
C ALA A 128 10.26 -3.11 8.19
N GLY A 129 10.65 -3.14 6.91
CA GLY A 129 9.96 -3.90 5.87
C GLY A 129 10.91 -4.81 5.10
N MET A 130 10.35 -5.79 4.41
CA MET A 130 11.07 -6.58 3.42
C MET A 130 10.69 -6.15 2.01
N PHE A 131 11.63 -6.22 1.07
CA PHE A 131 11.35 -5.91 -0.33
C PHE A 131 12.05 -6.87 -1.30
N HIS A 132 11.54 -6.85 -2.53
CA HIS A 132 12.17 -7.47 -3.69
C HIS A 132 12.68 -6.39 -4.63
N HIS A 133 13.86 -6.60 -5.19
CA HIS A 133 14.41 -5.70 -6.19
C HIS A 133 13.51 -5.63 -7.44
N GLN A 134 13.25 -4.42 -7.90
CA GLN A 134 12.60 -4.20 -9.18
C GLN A 134 13.58 -4.48 -10.32
N ARG A 135 13.08 -5.03 -11.44
CA ARG A 135 13.92 -5.37 -12.60
C ARG A 135 14.67 -4.16 -13.17
N ASN A 136 14.07 -2.97 -13.10
CA ASN A 136 14.69 -1.74 -13.58
C ASN A 136 15.41 -1.04 -12.40
N PRO A 137 16.74 -0.87 -12.45
CA PRO A 137 17.52 -0.29 -11.34
C PRO A 137 17.11 1.14 -10.96
N LEU A 138 16.72 1.97 -11.94
CA LEU A 138 16.27 3.33 -11.68
C LEU A 138 14.95 3.34 -10.91
N ILE A 139 14.02 2.46 -11.29
CA ILE A 139 12.74 2.30 -10.60
C ILE A 139 12.98 1.74 -9.20
N ASP A 140 13.87 0.75 -9.05
CA ASP A 140 14.22 0.18 -7.75
C ASP A 140 14.76 1.24 -6.79
N TYR A 141 15.73 2.03 -7.25
CA TYR A 141 16.31 3.14 -6.49
C TYR A 141 15.25 4.15 -6.07
N LEU A 142 14.42 4.62 -7.02
CA LEU A 142 13.40 5.62 -6.76
C LEU A 142 12.34 5.11 -5.77
N TRP A 143 11.94 3.85 -5.91
CA TRP A 143 10.93 3.23 -5.06
C TRP A 143 11.44 3.04 -3.63
N ASN A 144 12.67 2.55 -3.47
CA ASN A 144 13.29 2.37 -2.16
C ASN A 144 13.56 3.71 -1.47
N ARG A 145 13.99 4.73 -2.22
CA ARG A 145 14.11 6.11 -1.70
C ARG A 145 12.77 6.69 -1.27
N THR A 146 11.69 6.35 -1.97
CA THR A 146 10.33 6.77 -1.63
C THR A 146 9.88 6.15 -0.31
N ARG A 147 10.03 4.83 -0.15
CA ARG A 147 9.70 4.10 1.07
C ARG A 147 10.41 4.63 2.31
N LEU A 148 11.69 4.98 2.15
CA LEU A 148 12.54 5.47 3.24
C LEU A 148 12.44 6.98 3.46
N ARG A 149 11.56 7.70 2.75
CA ARG A 149 11.47 9.17 2.84
C ARG A 149 11.31 9.68 4.28
N PHE A 150 10.57 8.96 5.10
CA PHE A 150 10.30 9.32 6.50
C PHE A 150 11.08 8.47 7.49
N GLY A 151 12.10 7.74 7.03
CA GLY A 151 12.89 6.80 7.83
C GLY A 151 12.41 5.36 7.72
N GLY A 152 12.76 4.57 8.73
CA GLY A 152 12.56 3.12 8.72
C GLY A 152 13.72 2.35 8.09
N ARG A 153 13.56 1.03 8.04
CA ARG A 153 14.55 0.10 7.46
C ARG A 153 13.87 -0.79 6.43
N ILE A 154 14.59 -1.09 5.34
CA ILE A 154 14.16 -2.08 4.36
C ILE A 154 15.24 -3.13 4.19
N HIS A 155 14.82 -4.38 4.11
CA HIS A 155 15.71 -5.53 3.97
C HIS A 155 15.36 -6.27 2.69
N SER A 156 16.35 -6.54 1.84
CA SER A 156 16.12 -7.31 0.63
C SER A 156 15.78 -8.75 1.02
N ARG A 157 14.83 -9.37 0.33
CA ARG A 157 14.48 -10.77 0.58
C ARG A 157 15.63 -11.70 0.20
N GLU A 158 16.41 -11.32 -0.80
CA GLU A 158 17.60 -12.02 -1.27
C GLU A 158 18.70 -12.06 -0.19
N GLY A 159 18.75 -11.05 0.70
CA GLY A 159 19.64 -11.02 1.87
C GLY A 159 19.20 -11.92 3.03
N GLY A 160 18.08 -12.63 2.88
CA GLY A 160 17.50 -13.51 3.89
C GLY A 160 16.74 -12.77 5.00
N ILE A 161 16.05 -13.54 5.85
CA ILE A 161 15.15 -12.97 6.87
C ILE A 161 15.88 -12.46 8.13
N LYS A 162 17.12 -12.89 8.37
CA LYS A 162 17.86 -12.60 9.62
C LYS A 162 18.02 -11.09 9.90
N PRO A 163 18.42 -10.25 8.92
CA PRO A 163 18.54 -8.80 9.14
C PRO A 163 17.22 -8.13 9.52
N PHE A 164 16.11 -8.58 8.92
CA PHE A 164 14.77 -8.14 9.27
C PHE A 164 14.40 -8.51 10.72
N ILE A 165 14.59 -9.77 11.12
CA ILE A 165 14.32 -10.23 12.48
C ILE A 165 15.20 -9.48 13.50
N SER A 166 16.46 -9.20 13.16
CA SER A 166 17.34 -8.38 14.01
C SER A 166 16.76 -6.98 14.24
N SER A 167 16.21 -6.33 13.20
CA SER A 167 15.53 -5.03 13.35
C SER A 167 14.30 -5.14 14.24
N VAL A 168 13.49 -6.19 14.08
CA VAL A 168 12.31 -6.42 14.93
C VAL A 168 12.70 -6.59 16.40
N ARG A 169 13.78 -7.33 16.68
CA ARG A 169 14.33 -7.48 18.03
C ARG A 169 14.87 -6.19 18.64
N GLN A 170 15.24 -5.21 17.81
CA GLN A 170 15.64 -3.86 18.23
C GLN A 170 14.44 -2.92 18.42
N GLY A 171 13.21 -3.45 18.40
CA GLY A 171 11.98 -2.69 18.61
C GLY A 171 11.37 -2.08 17.34
N PHE A 172 11.88 -2.41 16.15
CA PHE A 172 11.22 -1.99 14.91
C PHE A 172 9.96 -2.81 14.67
N TRP A 173 8.90 -2.15 14.21
CA TRP A 173 7.66 -2.77 13.80
C TRP A 173 7.86 -3.40 12.43
N GLY A 174 7.82 -4.74 12.38
CA GLY A 174 8.07 -5.49 11.16
C GLY A 174 6.84 -5.57 10.27
N GLY A 175 6.95 -5.22 8.99
CA GLY A 175 5.92 -5.48 7.98
C GLY A 175 6.25 -6.71 7.14
N VAL A 176 5.37 -7.71 7.15
CA VAL A 176 5.50 -8.94 6.35
C VAL A 176 4.25 -9.16 5.51
N PHE A 177 4.47 -9.46 4.23
CA PHE A 177 3.41 -9.77 3.28
C PHE A 177 2.93 -11.22 3.45
N THR A 178 1.60 -11.40 3.48
CA THR A 178 0.94 -12.70 3.43
C THR A 178 0.35 -12.96 2.05
#